data_AF-A0A9Q7E8A6-F1
#
_entry.id   AF-A0A9Q7E8A6-F1
#
_cell.length_a   1.000
_cell.length_b   1.000
_cell.length_c   1.000
_cell.angle_alpha   90.00
_cell.angle_beta   90.00
_cell.angle_gamma   90.00
#
_symmetry.space_group_name_H-M   'P 1'
#
loop_
_entity.id
_entity.type
_entity.pdbx_description
1 polymer ?
#
loop_
_entity_poly.entity_id
_entity_poly.type
_entity_poly.pdbx_seq_one_letter_code
_entity_poly.pdbx_strand_id
1 'polypeptide(L)'
;MKKNNLMTPIFWLYEISSLEEVKFTLESSNYIKDGYGIEERNNIYEALQWAKDNPNYNFKGIMKNAPVPHKLEFSNKEVYYYLMKFKEFMENKEYEILTDDRPTIEF
;
A
#
# COMPACT_ATOMS: atom_id res chain seq x y z
N MET A 1 7.75 4.95 -13.67
CA MET A 1 6.71 5.64 -12.88
C MET A 1 5.82 4.71 -12.03
N LYS A 2 6.02 3.38 -11.98
CA LYS A 2 5.17 2.49 -11.15
C LYS A 2 5.57 2.39 -9.67
N LYS A 3 6.87 2.28 -9.38
CA LYS A 3 7.39 2.08 -8.01
C LYS A 3 7.09 3.19 -6.99
N ASN A 4 6.82 4.43 -7.43
CA ASN A 4 6.54 5.53 -6.50
C ASN A 4 5.16 5.38 -5.83
N ASN A 5 4.24 4.62 -6.43
CA ASN A 5 2.95 4.31 -5.79
C ASN A 5 3.10 3.41 -4.57
N LEU A 6 4.30 2.84 -4.32
CA LEU A 6 4.62 2.18 -3.06
C LEU A 6 4.72 3.18 -1.89
N MET A 7 4.79 4.49 -2.14
CA MET A 7 4.74 5.49 -1.07
C MET A 7 3.46 5.35 -0.24
N THR A 8 2.31 5.07 -0.87
CA THR A 8 1.02 4.91 -0.19
C THR A 8 1.05 3.81 0.88
N PRO A 9 1.35 2.53 0.54
CA PRO A 9 1.43 1.51 1.57
C PRO A 9 2.60 1.76 2.54
N ILE A 10 3.76 2.26 2.09
CA ILE A 10 4.88 2.53 3.00
C ILE A 10 4.54 3.63 4.02
N PHE A 11 3.66 4.58 3.67
CA PHE A 11 3.25 5.65 4.58
C PHE A 11 2.55 5.10 5.82
N TRP A 12 1.79 4.01 5.71
CA TRP A 12 1.10 3.39 6.85
C TRP A 12 2.07 2.84 7.90
N LEU A 13 3.30 2.51 7.50
CA LEU A 13 4.35 2.08 8.41
C LEU A 13 4.86 3.22 9.31
N TYR A 14 4.52 4.48 9.03
CA TYR A 14 4.86 5.60 9.93
C TYR A 14 3.89 5.76 11.09
N GLU A 15 2.72 5.11 11.03
CA GLU A 15 1.66 5.21 12.03
C GLU A 15 1.67 4.06 13.04
N ILE A 16 2.60 3.12 12.90
CA ILE A 16 2.68 1.91 13.72
C ILE A 16 4.11 1.72 14.27
N SER A 17 4.21 1.08 15.44
CA SER A 17 5.50 0.80 16.08
C SER A 17 6.00 -0.62 15.81
N SER A 18 5.10 -1.52 15.40
CA SER A 18 5.40 -2.93 15.12
C SER A 18 4.60 -3.45 13.93
N LEU A 19 5.18 -4.38 13.16
CA LEU A 19 4.45 -5.06 12.09
C LEU A 19 3.30 -5.95 12.60
N GLU A 20 3.28 -6.27 13.90
CA GLU A 20 2.17 -7.00 14.55
C GLU A 20 0.92 -6.14 14.71
N GLU A 21 1.06 -4.81 14.70
CA GLU A 21 -0.06 -3.86 14.78
C GLU A 21 -0.82 -3.74 13.45
N VAL A 22 -0.21 -4.20 12.35
CA VAL A 22 -0.84 -4.17 11.02
C VAL A 22 -2.06 -5.06 11.02
N LYS A 23 -3.24 -4.43 10.96
CA LYS A 23 -4.52 -5.11 10.81
C LYS A 23 -5.14 -4.75 9.47
N PHE A 24 -5.21 -5.75 8.60
CA PHE A 24 -5.97 -5.68 7.36
C PHE A 24 -7.41 -6.09 7.67
N THR A 25 -8.32 -5.13 7.59
CA THR A 25 -9.72 -5.23 8.02
C THR A 25 -10.63 -4.62 6.96
N LEU A 26 -11.93 -4.84 7.10
CA LEU A 26 -12.93 -4.17 6.27
C LEU A 26 -12.83 -2.64 6.39
N GLU A 27 -12.56 -2.11 7.59
CA GLU A 27 -12.37 -0.68 7.83
C GLU A 27 -11.18 -0.11 7.05
N SER A 28 -10.02 -0.77 7.10
CA SER A 28 -8.86 -0.34 6.32
C SER A 28 -9.09 -0.47 4.81
N SER A 29 -9.90 -1.43 4.37
CA SER A 29 -10.28 -1.55 2.95
C SER A 29 -11.17 -0.41 2.50
N ASN A 30 -12.14 0.00 3.33
CA ASN A 30 -13.03 1.13 3.05
C ASN A 30 -12.24 2.43 3.03
N TYR A 31 -11.31 2.63 3.97
CA TYR A 31 -10.41 3.78 3.97
C TYR A 31 -9.61 3.90 2.66
N ILE A 32 -9.09 2.79 2.13
CA ILE A 32 -8.41 2.79 0.82
C ILE A 32 -9.39 3.11 -0.32
N LYS A 33 -10.58 2.52 -0.31
CA LYS A 33 -11.59 2.71 -1.37
C LYS A 33 -12.13 4.14 -1.41
N ASP A 34 -12.23 4.79 -0.25
CA ASP A 34 -12.68 6.17 -0.10
C ASP A 34 -11.56 7.16 -0.45
N GLY A 35 -10.32 6.84 -0.07
CA GLY A 35 -9.17 7.71 -0.30
C GLY A 35 -8.58 7.65 -1.71
N TYR A 36 -8.80 6.56 -2.44
CA TYR A 36 -8.20 6.32 -3.75
C TYR A 36 -9.22 5.78 -4.75
N GLY A 37 -9.29 6.38 -5.94
CA GLY A 37 -10.09 5.87 -7.06
C GLY A 37 -9.58 4.53 -7.58
N ILE A 38 -10.40 3.81 -8.35
CA ILE A 38 -10.05 2.48 -8.85
C ILE A 38 -8.75 2.47 -9.67
N GLU A 39 -8.49 3.51 -10.47
CA GLU A 39 -7.24 3.65 -11.22
C GLU A 39 -6.03 3.78 -10.28
N GLU A 40 -6.13 4.58 -9.22
CA GLU A 40 -5.06 4.75 -8.24
C GLU A 40 -4.80 3.45 -7.46
N ARG A 41 -5.87 2.74 -7.07
CA ARG A 41 -5.77 1.42 -6.43
C ARG A 41 -5.07 0.41 -7.36
N ASN A 42 -5.42 0.38 -8.64
CA ASN A 42 -4.73 -0.45 -9.63
C ASN A 42 -3.25 -0.06 -9.79
N ASN A 43 -2.95 1.24 -9.80
CA ASN A 43 -1.59 1.76 -9.87
C ASN A 43 -0.73 1.39 -8.65
N ILE A 44 -1.32 1.36 -7.45
CA ILE A 44 -0.66 0.86 -6.23
C ILE A 44 -0.41 -0.65 -6.38
N TYR A 45 -1.40 -1.41 -6.82
CA TYR A 45 -1.30 -2.85 -6.99
C TYR A 45 -0.24 -3.25 -8.03
N GLU A 46 -0.15 -2.57 -9.16
CA GLU A 46 0.92 -2.79 -10.14
C GLU A 46 2.30 -2.51 -9.56
N ALA A 47 2.43 -1.51 -8.68
CA ALA A 47 3.67 -1.21 -8.00
C ALA A 47 4.07 -2.32 -7.02
N LEU A 48 3.10 -2.95 -6.36
CA LEU A 48 3.30 -4.11 -5.50
C LEU A 48 3.71 -5.36 -6.29
N GLN A 49 3.17 -5.57 -7.49
CA GLN A 49 3.63 -6.62 -8.40
C GLN A 49 5.09 -6.39 -8.80
N TRP A 50 5.44 -5.16 -9.16
CA TRP A 50 6.84 -4.82 -9.43
C TRP A 50 7.74 -5.06 -8.20
N ALA A 51 7.29 -4.74 -6.98
CA ALA A 51 8.05 -4.99 -5.76
C ALA A 51 8.32 -6.49 -5.54
N LYS A 52 7.32 -7.34 -5.80
CA LYS A 52 7.44 -8.82 -5.74
C LYS A 52 8.55 -9.34 -6.64
N ASP A 53 8.66 -8.78 -7.85
CA ASP A 53 9.70 -9.16 -8.83
C ASP A 53 11.09 -8.56 -8.51
N ASN A 54 11.17 -7.63 -7.55
CA ASN A 54 12.40 -6.90 -7.21
C ASN A 54 12.69 -6.93 -5.69
N PRO A 55 12.82 -8.10 -5.05
CA PRO A 55 12.89 -8.23 -3.58
C PRO A 55 14.12 -7.57 -2.95
N ASN A 56 15.20 -7.37 -3.73
CA ASN A 56 16.44 -6.75 -3.25
C ASN A 56 16.47 -5.22 -3.40
N TYR A 57 15.37 -4.60 -3.86
CA TYR A 57 15.29 -3.16 -4.02
C TYR A 57 15.32 -2.41 -2.69
N ASN A 58 15.85 -1.18 -2.68
CA ASN A 58 15.82 -0.30 -1.51
C ASN A 58 14.46 0.41 -1.39
N PHE A 59 13.46 -0.29 -0.84
CA PHE A 59 12.12 0.20 -0.60
C PHE A 59 12.09 1.38 0.39
N LYS A 60 12.92 1.36 1.44
CA LYS A 60 13.05 2.53 2.35
C LYS A 60 13.43 3.80 1.60
N GLY A 61 14.26 3.65 0.56
CA GLY A 61 14.74 4.75 -0.27
C GLY A 61 13.63 5.47 -1.04
N ILE A 62 12.45 4.86 -1.20
CA ILE A 62 11.29 5.50 -1.84
C ILE A 62 10.82 6.70 -1.02
N MET A 63 10.90 6.62 0.31
CA MET A 63 10.47 7.68 1.22
C MET A 63 11.54 8.76 1.47
N LYS A 64 12.69 8.71 0.79
CA LYS A 64 13.84 9.61 1.07
C LYS A 64 13.48 11.09 1.05
N ASN A 65 12.54 11.48 0.17
CA ASN A 65 12.11 12.87 0.00
C ASN A 65 10.65 13.09 0.41
N ALA A 66 10.03 12.13 1.10
CA ALA A 66 8.66 12.27 1.55
C ALA A 66 8.58 13.30 2.71
N PRO A 67 7.55 14.16 2.77
CA PRO A 67 7.35 15.13 3.85
C PRO A 67 6.79 14.43 5.11
N VAL A 68 7.54 13.47 5.64
CA VAL A 68 7.19 12.71 6.86
C VAL A 68 7.93 13.27 8.06
N PRO A 69 7.32 13.30 9.26
CA PRO A 69 7.88 13.96 10.43
C PRO A 69 9.13 13.24 10.98
N HIS A 70 9.24 11.93 10.75
CA HIS A 70 10.25 11.07 11.33
C HIS A 70 10.87 10.13 10.29
N LYS A 71 11.88 9.35 10.70
CA LYS A 71 12.51 8.33 9.85
C LYS A 71 11.75 7.02 9.98
N LEU A 72 11.60 6.28 8.88
CA LEU A 72 11.01 4.94 8.91
C LEU A 72 11.85 3.99 9.77
N GLU A 73 11.25 3.44 10.82
CA GLU A 73 11.95 2.60 11.80
C GLU A 73 12.19 1.17 11.30
N PHE A 74 11.32 0.66 10.43
CA PHE A 74 11.43 -0.68 9.84
C PHE A 74 12.64 -0.84 8.92
N SER A 75 13.32 -1.98 8.98
CA SER A 75 14.37 -2.37 8.03
C SER A 75 13.82 -2.54 6.61
N ASN A 76 14.70 -2.54 5.61
CA ASN A 76 14.27 -2.73 4.22
C ASN A 76 13.57 -4.07 3.99
N LYS A 77 14.01 -5.11 4.70
CA LYS A 77 13.41 -6.45 4.65
C LYS A 77 12.00 -6.45 5.25
N GLU A 78 11.80 -5.75 6.36
CA GLU A 78 10.48 -5.59 6.99
C GLU A 78 9.52 -4.81 6.11
N VAL A 79 9.99 -3.73 5.47
CA VAL A 79 9.19 -2.97 4.50
C VAL A 79 8.77 -3.88 3.34
N TYR A 80 9.71 -4.65 2.77
CA TYR A 80 9.36 -5.60 1.70
C TYR A 80 8.32 -6.63 2.15
N TYR A 81 8.52 -7.22 3.33
CA TYR A 81 7.60 -8.19 3.90
C TYR A 81 6.19 -7.60 4.11
N TYR A 82 6.11 -6.37 4.63
CA TYR A 82 4.87 -5.64 4.76
C TYR A 82 4.20 -5.39 3.39
N LEU A 83 4.96 -4.97 2.38
CA LEU A 83 4.43 -4.74 1.04
C LEU A 83 3.81 -6.02 0.44
N MET A 84 4.40 -7.19 0.70
CA MET A 84 3.82 -8.45 0.25
C MET A 84 2.51 -8.78 0.96
N LYS A 85 2.40 -8.52 2.26
CA LYS A 85 1.12 -8.66 2.97
C LYS A 85 0.08 -7.66 2.49
N PHE A 86 0.47 -6.42 2.22
CA PHE A 86 -0.43 -5.40 1.67
C PHE A 86 -0.94 -5.81 0.29
N LYS A 87 -0.09 -6.43 -0.53
CA LYS A 87 -0.49 -7.01 -1.82
C LYS A 87 -1.54 -8.11 -1.63
N GLU A 88 -1.31 -9.05 -0.71
CA GLU A 88 -2.29 -10.10 -0.39
C GLU A 88 -3.62 -9.51 0.09
N PHE A 89 -3.58 -8.43 0.87
CA PHE A 89 -4.77 -7.68 1.27
C PHE A 89 -5.53 -7.09 0.08
N MET A 90 -4.84 -6.47 -0.87
CA MET A 90 -5.48 -5.94 -2.08
C MET A 90 -6.08 -7.03 -2.98
N GLU A 91 -5.46 -8.22 -3.04
CA GLU A 91 -5.96 -9.36 -3.81
C GLU A 91 -7.13 -10.09 -3.13
N ASN A 92 -7.38 -9.83 -1.85
CA ASN A 92 -8.44 -10.49 -1.12
C ASN A 92 -9.83 -10.04 -1.61
N LYS A 93 -10.56 -11.00 -2.17
CA LYS A 93 -11.91 -10.81 -2.72
C LYS A 93 -12.94 -10.34 -1.69
N GLU A 94 -12.73 -10.62 -0.40
CA GLU A 94 -13.63 -10.16 0.66
C GLU A 94 -13.65 -8.63 0.80
N TYR A 95 -12.53 -7.97 0.46
CA TYR A 95 -12.38 -6.53 0.64
C TYR A 95 -12.67 -5.71 -0.62
N GLU A 96 -12.73 -6.36 -1.78
CA GLU A 96 -13.14 -5.73 -3.06
C GLU A 96 -12.33 -4.46 -3.38
N ILE A 97 -11.05 -4.41 -2.96
CA ILE A 97 -10.21 -3.22 -3.12
C ILE A 97 -9.91 -2.94 -4.60
N LEU A 98 -9.84 -3.99 -5.40
CA LEU A 98 -9.52 -3.92 -6.83
C LEU A 98 -10.75 -3.94 -7.75
N THR A 99 -11.96 -3.80 -7.19
CA THR A 99 -13.20 -3.62 -7.96
C THR A 99 -13.78 -2.23 -7.68
N ASP A 100 -14.68 -1.75 -8.54
CA ASP A 100 -15.42 -0.52 -8.30
C ASP A 100 -16.91 -0.80 -8.41
N ASP A 101 -17.52 -1.18 -7.28
CA ASP A 101 -18.95 -1.46 -7.17
C ASP A 101 -19.75 -0.21 -6.74
N ARG A 102 -19.09 0.96 -6.70
CA ARG A 102 -19.76 2.23 -6.40
C ARG A 102 -20.64 2.64 -7.59
N PRO A 103 -21.86 3.13 -7.35
CA PRO A 103 -22.71 3.60 -8.45
C PRO A 103 -22.00 4.71 -9.20
N THR A 104 -21.81 4.54 -10.51
CA THR A 104 -21.42 5.61 -11.41
C THR A 104 -22.52 6.66 -11.40
N ILE A 105 -22.26 7.80 -10.78
CA ILE A 105 -23.12 8.97 -10.90
C ILE A 105 -22.82 9.57 -12.27
N GLU A 106 -23.64 9.24 -13.27
CA GLU A 106 -23.62 9.94 -14.55
C GLU A 106 -24.12 11.37 -14.31
N PHE A 107 -23.29 12.36 -14.64
CA PHE A 107 -23.63 13.79 -14.60
C PHE A 107 -24.10 14.28 -15.97
#